data_AF-A0A8R2NM79-F1
#
_entry.id   AF-A0A8R2NM79-F1
#
_cell.length_a   1.000
_cell.length_b   1.000
_cell.length_c   1.000
_cell.angle_alpha   90.00
_cell.angle_beta   90.00
_cell.angle_gamma   90.00
#
_symmetry.space_group_name_H-M   'P 1'
#
loop_
_entity.id
_entity.type
_entity.pdbx_description
1 polymer ?
#
loop_
_entity_poly.entity_id
_entity_poly.type
_entity_poly.pdbx_seq_one_letter_code
_entity_poly.pdbx_strand_id
1 'polypeptide(L)'
;MNTELFVMLDSMGKALNNEVKRKIVLIDIDSSDDEFDYEFINRLRGNRVKPFRVQDFTSQTIPNFTHKQFQQHFRLSPTSFERCLLICAPLLQKTCVEGRKGSDERLQLLSVIWLLATPDSFRSVSDRFDIGKSSLHDSFVRVTTVLHRLSPTIINWPEVDQMNQIQLNFSKMSKTCLNNIIGVIDGSYIPIPAPIS
;
A
#
# COMPACT_ATOMS: atom_id res chain seq x y z
N MET A 1 -15.48 7.73 -11.29
CA MET A 1 -14.87 6.39 -11.05
C MET A 1 -13.41 6.44 -10.60
N ASN A 2 -12.77 7.61 -10.45
CA ASN A 2 -11.32 7.70 -10.20
C ASN A 2 -10.93 8.34 -8.86
N THR A 3 -11.87 8.86 -8.06
CA THR A 3 -11.51 9.60 -6.84
C THR A 3 -10.92 8.69 -5.77
N GLU A 4 -11.48 7.49 -5.55
CA GLU A 4 -10.95 6.56 -4.52
C GLU A 4 -9.55 6.03 -4.87
N LEU A 5 -9.29 5.69 -6.14
CA LEU A 5 -7.97 5.23 -6.58
C LEU A 5 -6.93 6.36 -6.55
N PHE A 6 -7.34 7.59 -6.86
CA PHE A 6 -6.47 8.77 -6.85
C PHE A 6 -6.10 9.18 -5.41
N VAL A 7 -7.05 9.13 -4.49
CA VAL A 7 -6.83 9.32 -3.04
C VAL A 7 -5.93 8.24 -2.47
N MET A 8 -6.16 6.99 -2.88
CA MET A 8 -5.29 5.88 -2.51
C MET A 8 -3.88 6.10 -3.06
N LEU A 9 -3.72 6.47 -4.33
CA LEU A 9 -2.41 6.66 -4.95
C LEU A 9 -1.65 7.90 -4.45
N ASP A 10 -2.33 8.92 -3.93
CA ASP A 10 -1.70 10.09 -3.27
C ASP A 10 -1.41 9.86 -1.79
N SER A 11 -2.29 9.18 -1.05
CA SER A 11 -1.95 8.66 0.29
C SER A 11 -0.81 7.65 0.18
N MET A 12 -0.82 6.81 -0.85
CA MET A 12 0.31 5.96 -1.22
C MET A 12 1.46 6.79 -1.75
N GLY A 13 1.30 7.91 -2.44
CA GLY A 13 2.40 8.73 -2.95
C GLY A 13 3.12 9.51 -1.84
N LYS A 14 2.37 10.00 -0.85
CA LYS A 14 2.86 10.68 0.36
C LYS A 14 3.38 9.68 1.40
N ALA A 15 2.70 8.54 1.58
CA ALA A 15 3.19 7.42 2.38
C ALA A 15 4.38 6.76 1.68
N LEU A 16 4.39 6.56 0.36
CA LEU A 16 5.57 6.12 -0.37
C LEU A 16 6.66 7.19 -0.19
N ASN A 17 6.45 8.48 -0.37
CA ASN A 17 7.60 9.40 -0.26
C ASN A 17 8.14 9.53 1.18
N ASN A 18 7.30 9.55 2.22
CA ASN A 18 7.76 9.65 3.61
C ASN A 18 8.10 8.30 4.26
N GLU A 19 7.44 7.22 3.87
CA GLU A 19 7.66 5.86 4.34
C GLU A 19 8.63 5.09 3.46
N VAL A 20 8.83 5.42 2.18
CA VAL A 20 10.03 5.04 1.41
C VAL A 20 11.19 5.89 1.87
N LYS A 21 11.07 7.18 2.21
CA LYS A 21 12.20 7.88 2.89
C LYS A 21 12.50 7.29 4.27
N ARG A 22 11.49 6.98 5.10
CA ARG A 22 11.70 6.31 6.39
C ARG A 22 12.13 4.85 6.24
N LYS A 23 11.62 4.10 5.27
CA LYS A 23 12.03 2.72 4.99
C LYS A 23 13.39 2.67 4.31
N ILE A 24 13.76 3.61 3.44
CA ILE A 24 15.13 3.78 2.94
C ILE A 24 16.04 4.10 4.12
N VAL A 25 15.69 5.04 5.00
CA VAL A 25 16.50 5.31 6.20
C VAL A 25 16.56 4.10 7.16
N LEU A 26 15.50 3.30 7.28
CA LEU A 26 15.51 2.06 8.07
C LEU A 26 16.24 0.91 7.36
N ILE A 27 16.23 0.87 6.03
CA ILE A 27 16.98 -0.07 5.19
C ILE A 27 18.47 0.31 5.27
N ASP A 28 18.83 1.59 5.27
CA ASP A 28 20.20 2.08 5.41
C ASP A 28 20.76 1.80 6.83
N ILE A 29 19.89 1.74 7.86
CA ILE A 29 20.29 1.34 9.23
C ILE A 29 20.48 -0.19 9.35
N ASP A 30 19.74 -0.99 8.56
CA ASP A 30 19.88 -2.47 8.52
C ASP A 30 20.86 -2.92 7.40
N SER A 31 21.28 -2.01 6.53
CA SER A 31 22.28 -2.13 5.46
C SER A 31 23.60 -1.53 5.93
N SER A 32 24.00 -1.85 7.16
CA SER A 32 25.43 -1.82 7.49
C SER A 32 26.08 -2.84 6.56
N ASP A 33 26.78 -2.33 5.56
CA ASP A 33 27.54 -3.05 4.52
C ASP A 33 28.64 -3.90 5.16
N ASP A 34 28.25 -5.00 5.77
CA ASP A 34 29.13 -6.16 5.94
C ASP A 34 28.73 -7.14 4.84
N GLU A 35 29.68 -7.41 3.94
CA GLU A 35 29.65 -8.46 2.92
C GLU A 35 29.51 -9.83 3.60
N PHE A 36 28.36 -10.10 4.19
CA PHE A 36 28.06 -11.37 4.81
C PHE A 36 27.75 -12.37 3.71
N ASP A 37 28.62 -13.37 3.61
CA ASP A 37 28.43 -14.56 2.80
C ASP A 37 27.04 -15.17 3.07
N TYR A 38 26.10 -14.93 2.13
CA TYR A 38 24.73 -15.47 2.21
C TYR A 38 24.72 -16.99 2.27
N GLU A 39 25.76 -17.65 1.74
CA GLU A 39 25.97 -19.08 1.83
C GLU A 39 26.32 -19.50 3.25
N PHE A 40 27.16 -18.71 3.95
CA PHE A 40 27.47 -18.87 5.37
C PHE A 40 26.24 -18.65 6.27
N ILE A 41 25.44 -17.60 6.04
CA ILE A 41 24.19 -17.36 6.79
C ILE A 41 23.19 -18.50 6.59
N ASN A 42 23.07 -19.04 5.38
CA ASN A 42 22.17 -20.18 5.11
C ASN A 42 22.67 -21.48 5.76
N ARG A 43 23.98 -21.68 5.86
CA ARG A 43 24.58 -22.83 6.58
C ARG A 43 24.44 -22.72 8.11
N LEU A 44 24.42 -21.51 8.67
CA LEU A 44 24.20 -21.26 10.10
C LEU A 44 22.72 -21.28 10.51
N ARG A 45 21.80 -21.07 9.56
CA ARG A 45 20.36 -21.20 9.79
C ARG A 45 20.03 -22.68 10.01
N GLY A 46 20.05 -23.11 11.27
CA GLY A 46 19.43 -24.36 11.70
C GLY A 46 17.96 -24.44 11.28
N ASN A 47 17.29 -25.55 11.59
CA ASN A 47 15.89 -25.76 11.19
C ASN A 47 15.02 -24.54 11.51
N ARG A 48 14.53 -23.89 10.46
CA ARG A 48 13.62 -22.74 10.59
C ARG A 48 12.32 -23.21 11.22
N VAL A 49 12.14 -22.92 12.51
CA VAL A 49 10.84 -23.06 13.17
C VAL A 49 9.92 -22.01 12.58
N LYS A 50 8.82 -22.44 11.91
CA LYS A 50 7.79 -21.51 11.43
C LYS A 50 7.19 -20.83 12.66
N PRO A 51 7.27 -19.51 12.82
CA PRO A 51 6.61 -18.84 13.94
C PRO A 51 5.10 -19.05 13.83
N PHE A 52 4.42 -19.14 14.97
CA PHE A 52 2.96 -19.13 15.01
C PHE A 52 2.45 -17.78 14.49
N ARG A 53 1.59 -17.83 13.47
CA ARG A 53 0.96 -16.67 12.84
C ARG A 53 -0.55 -16.85 12.83
N VAL A 54 -1.29 -15.75 12.72
CA VAL A 54 -2.75 -15.78 12.61
C VAL A 54 -3.12 -16.55 11.35
N GLN A 55 -3.77 -17.68 11.55
CA GLN A 55 -4.28 -18.50 10.44
C GLN A 55 -5.61 -17.92 9.96
N ASP A 56 -5.91 -18.13 8.68
CA ASP A 56 -7.22 -17.87 8.08
C ASP A 56 -7.75 -16.42 8.15
N PHE A 57 -6.91 -15.44 8.49
CA PHE A 57 -7.34 -14.04 8.50
C PHE A 57 -7.90 -13.59 7.14
N THR A 58 -7.28 -14.03 6.04
CA THR A 58 -7.67 -13.64 4.69
C THR A 58 -8.88 -14.41 4.17
N SER A 59 -9.04 -15.67 4.57
CA SER A 59 -10.11 -16.57 4.13
C SER A 59 -11.38 -16.42 4.98
N GLN A 60 -11.26 -16.07 6.26
CA GLN A 60 -12.38 -16.04 7.21
C GLN A 60 -12.68 -14.62 7.72
N THR A 61 -11.68 -13.79 7.99
CA THR A 61 -11.93 -12.48 8.61
C THR A 61 -12.28 -11.41 7.57
N ILE A 62 -11.44 -11.23 6.54
CA ILE A 62 -11.64 -10.18 5.52
C ILE A 62 -12.98 -10.31 4.78
N PRO A 63 -13.43 -11.51 4.34
CA PRO A 63 -14.71 -11.64 3.63
C PRO A 63 -15.93 -11.27 4.48
N ASN A 64 -15.80 -11.36 5.80
CA ASN A 64 -16.86 -11.01 6.75
C ASN A 64 -16.85 -9.53 7.18
N PHE A 65 -15.93 -8.72 6.65
CA PHE A 65 -15.95 -7.28 6.91
C PHE A 65 -17.16 -6.61 6.27
N THR A 66 -17.79 -5.73 7.03
CA THR A 66 -18.71 -4.74 6.46
C THR A 66 -17.95 -3.80 5.51
N HIS A 67 -18.67 -3.17 4.58
CA HIS A 67 -18.09 -2.18 3.67
C HIS A 67 -17.29 -1.09 4.41
N LYS A 68 -17.81 -0.62 5.55
CA LYS A 68 -17.16 0.40 6.38
C LYS A 68 -15.88 -0.11 7.02
N GLN A 69 -15.87 -1.31 7.58
CA GLN A 69 -14.67 -1.91 8.16
C GLN A 69 -13.59 -2.13 7.10
N PHE A 70 -14.00 -2.62 5.92
CA PHE A 70 -13.08 -2.80 4.80
C PHE A 70 -12.45 -1.46 4.40
N GLN A 71 -13.25 -0.41 4.23
CA GLN A 71 -12.73 0.94 3.93
C GLN A 71 -11.80 1.49 5.02
N GLN A 72 -12.09 1.24 6.30
CA GLN A 72 -11.23 1.69 7.40
C GLN A 72 -9.85 1.04 7.37
N HIS A 73 -9.78 -0.25 7.02
CA HIS A 73 -8.52 -1.00 7.00
C HIS A 73 -7.75 -0.86 5.69
N PHE A 74 -8.44 -0.80 4.55
CA PHE A 74 -7.82 -0.81 3.23
C PHE A 74 -7.83 0.54 2.52
N ARG A 75 -8.55 1.54 3.05
CA ARG A 75 -8.74 2.87 2.43
C ARG A 75 -9.33 2.80 1.02
N LEU A 76 -10.01 1.69 0.73
CA LEU A 76 -10.67 1.38 -0.53
C LEU A 76 -12.03 0.78 -0.24
N SER A 77 -13.01 1.02 -1.12
CA SER A 77 -14.20 0.17 -1.14
C SER A 77 -13.84 -1.26 -1.59
N PRO A 78 -14.58 -2.29 -1.17
CA PRO A 78 -14.42 -3.66 -1.68
C PRO A 78 -14.46 -3.70 -3.22
N THR A 79 -15.37 -2.94 -3.84
CA THR A 79 -15.49 -2.84 -5.29
C THR A 79 -14.24 -2.26 -5.95
N SER A 80 -13.66 -1.19 -5.38
CA SER A 80 -12.41 -0.61 -5.87
C SER A 80 -11.24 -1.59 -5.70
N PHE A 81 -11.19 -2.33 -4.59
CA PHE A 81 -10.20 -3.38 -4.40
C PHE A 81 -10.30 -4.48 -5.47
N GLU A 82 -11.49 -5.01 -5.76
CA GLU A 82 -11.65 -6.06 -6.78
C GLU A 82 -11.24 -5.56 -8.18
N ARG A 83 -11.51 -4.29 -8.51
CA ARG A 83 -11.02 -3.67 -9.75
C ARG A 83 -9.50 -3.56 -9.79
N CYS A 84 -8.88 -3.11 -8.70
CA CYS A 84 -7.42 -3.09 -8.58
C CYS A 84 -6.84 -4.49 -8.75
N LEU A 85 -7.44 -5.50 -8.12
CA LEU A 85 -7.00 -6.89 -8.23
C LEU A 85 -7.08 -7.40 -9.67
N LEU A 86 -8.18 -7.13 -10.38
CA LEU A 86 -8.34 -7.54 -11.77
C LEU A 86 -7.23 -6.98 -12.68
N ILE A 87 -6.83 -5.72 -12.46
CA ILE A 87 -5.78 -5.06 -13.25
C ILE A 87 -4.39 -5.53 -12.82
N CYS A 88 -4.15 -5.69 -11.52
CA CYS A 88 -2.82 -5.99 -10.98
C CYS A 88 -2.47 -7.47 -11.07
N ALA A 89 -3.42 -8.39 -10.94
CA ALA A 89 -3.16 -9.82 -10.84
C ALA A 89 -2.29 -10.37 -11.99
N PRO A 90 -2.57 -10.06 -13.28
CA PRO A 90 -1.72 -10.50 -14.39
C PRO A 90 -0.26 -10.00 -14.30
N LEU A 91 -0.05 -8.85 -13.64
CA LEU A 91 1.26 -8.23 -13.47
C LEU A 91 1.99 -8.68 -12.20
N LEU A 92 1.28 -9.34 -11.26
CA LEU A 92 1.80 -9.85 -9.99
C LEU A 92 2.12 -11.34 -10.02
N GLN A 93 1.65 -12.05 -11.05
CA GLN A 93 1.96 -13.46 -11.27
C GLN A 93 3.48 -13.65 -11.35
N LYS A 94 4.01 -14.56 -10.52
CA LYS A 94 5.38 -15.01 -10.67
C LYS A 94 5.46 -15.98 -11.84
N THR A 95 6.38 -15.77 -12.76
CA THR A 95 6.88 -16.82 -13.66
C THR A 95 7.75 -17.78 -12.84
N CYS A 96 7.14 -18.62 -12.00
CA CYS A 96 7.86 -19.73 -11.35
C CYS A 96 7.61 -20.99 -12.17
N VAL A 97 8.62 -21.39 -12.95
CA VAL A 97 8.64 -22.65 -13.71
C VAL A 97 8.88 -23.84 -12.77
N GLU A 98 9.60 -23.63 -11.65
CA GLU A 98 9.85 -24.66 -10.63
C GLU A 98 9.92 -24.01 -9.22
N GLY A 99 9.20 -24.57 -8.24
CA GLY A 99 9.21 -24.12 -6.83
C GLY A 99 7.84 -24.10 -6.13
N ARG A 100 7.82 -23.78 -4.82
CA ARG A 100 6.56 -23.55 -4.06
C ARG A 100 5.74 -22.45 -4.74
N LYS A 101 4.44 -22.70 -4.99
CA LYS A 101 3.51 -21.68 -5.49
C LYS A 101 3.69 -20.40 -4.67
N GLY A 102 3.98 -19.29 -5.35
CA GLY A 102 4.08 -17.98 -4.71
C GLY A 102 2.77 -17.63 -4.00
N SER A 103 2.81 -16.62 -3.11
CA SER A 103 1.60 -16.06 -2.52
C SER A 103 0.61 -15.67 -3.63
N ASP A 104 -0.65 -16.08 -3.46
CA ASP A 104 -1.77 -15.70 -4.32
C ASP A 104 -1.79 -14.18 -4.58
N GLU A 105 -2.14 -13.73 -5.79
CA GLU A 105 -2.05 -12.31 -6.16
C GLU A 105 -2.93 -11.44 -5.24
N ARG A 106 -4.08 -11.98 -4.82
CA ARG A 106 -4.97 -11.35 -3.85
C ARG A 106 -4.31 -11.18 -2.50
N LEU A 107 -3.60 -12.20 -2.01
CA LEU A 107 -2.87 -12.14 -0.74
C LEU A 107 -1.76 -11.08 -0.78
N GLN A 108 -1.01 -11.02 -1.88
CA GLN A 108 0.00 -10.00 -2.10
C GLN A 108 -0.62 -8.60 -2.05
N LEU A 109 -1.70 -8.39 -2.80
CA LEU A 109 -2.35 -7.09 -2.87
C LEU A 109 -2.98 -6.67 -1.54
N LEU A 110 -3.73 -7.54 -0.87
CA LEU A 110 -4.34 -7.25 0.44
C LEU A 110 -3.30 -6.87 1.49
N SER A 111 -2.23 -7.66 1.61
CA SER A 111 -1.19 -7.44 2.62
C SER A 111 -0.43 -6.12 2.40
N VAL A 112 -0.14 -5.77 1.15
CA VAL A 112 0.55 -4.52 0.82
C VAL A 112 -0.36 -3.31 0.95
N ILE A 113 -1.61 -3.40 0.51
CA ILE A 113 -2.58 -2.31 0.71
C ILE A 113 -2.78 -2.05 2.20
N TRP A 114 -2.92 -3.09 3.03
CA TRP A 114 -3.00 -2.93 4.48
C TRP A 114 -1.80 -2.17 5.03
N LEU A 115 -0.59 -2.54 4.62
CA LEU A 115 0.65 -1.87 5.04
C LEU A 115 0.71 -0.40 4.61
N LEU A 116 0.13 -0.05 3.46
CA LEU A 116 0.10 1.33 2.96
C LEU A 116 -1.06 2.16 3.55
N ALA A 117 -2.14 1.49 3.95
CA ALA A 117 -3.37 2.09 4.45
C ALA A 117 -3.35 2.36 5.96
N THR A 118 -2.47 1.67 6.68
CA THR A 118 -2.40 1.66 8.15
C THR A 118 -0.95 1.88 8.61
N PRO A 119 -0.72 2.47 9.80
CA PRO A 119 0.63 2.63 10.36
C PRO A 119 1.20 1.32 10.93
N ASP A 120 0.77 0.17 10.40
CA ASP A 120 1.11 -1.15 10.91
C ASP A 120 2.52 -1.58 10.46
N SER A 121 3.20 -2.40 11.26
CA SER A 121 4.57 -2.81 10.94
C SER A 121 4.61 -4.03 10.02
N PHE A 122 5.71 -4.19 9.27
CA PHE A 122 5.97 -5.42 8.51
C PHE A 122 5.87 -6.69 9.37
N ARG A 123 6.29 -6.63 10.64
CA ARG A 123 6.17 -7.75 11.59
C ARG A 123 4.70 -8.10 11.86
N SER A 124 3.91 -7.09 12.23
CA SER A 124 2.50 -7.27 12.54
C SER A 124 1.70 -7.76 11.33
N VAL A 125 1.94 -7.17 10.15
CA VAL A 125 1.29 -7.61 8.90
C VAL A 125 1.73 -9.02 8.50
N SER A 126 3.02 -9.35 8.67
CA SER A 126 3.55 -10.71 8.46
C SER A 126 2.81 -11.73 9.34
N ASP A 127 2.65 -11.43 10.63
CA ASP A 127 1.96 -12.29 11.59
C ASP A 127 0.43 -12.36 11.32
N ARG A 128 -0.19 -11.26 10.90
CA ARG A 128 -1.64 -11.17 10.63
C ARG A 128 -2.07 -11.90 9.35
N PHE A 129 -1.28 -11.81 8.29
CA PHE A 129 -1.63 -12.38 6.97
C PHE A 129 -1.04 -13.78 6.74
N ASP A 130 -0.40 -14.38 7.75
CA ASP A 130 0.45 -15.58 7.65
C ASP A 130 1.45 -15.56 6.47
N ILE A 131 2.14 -14.44 6.28
CA ILE A 131 3.17 -14.29 5.25
C ILE A 131 4.53 -14.16 5.92
N GLY A 132 5.58 -14.81 5.42
CA GLY A 132 6.94 -14.58 5.93
C GLY A 132 7.43 -13.15 5.62
N LYS A 133 8.16 -12.51 6.54
CA LYS A 133 8.64 -11.12 6.38
C LYS A 133 9.33 -10.85 5.04
N SER A 134 10.25 -11.73 4.61
CA SER A 134 10.91 -11.60 3.30
C SER A 134 9.92 -11.69 2.14
N SER A 135 8.97 -12.63 2.19
CA SER A 135 7.93 -12.76 1.16
C SER A 135 6.97 -11.57 1.13
N LEU A 136 6.67 -10.98 2.29
CA LEU A 136 5.88 -9.75 2.39
C LEU A 136 6.65 -8.57 1.80
N HIS A 137 7.95 -8.44 2.09
CA HIS A 137 8.81 -7.43 1.48
C HIS A 137 8.86 -7.57 -0.05
N ASP A 138 9.08 -8.78 -0.57
CA ASP A 138 9.10 -8.99 -2.02
C ASP A 138 7.75 -8.65 -2.66
N SER A 139 6.65 -8.92 -1.95
CA SER A 139 5.30 -8.55 -2.39
C SER A 139 5.11 -7.04 -2.39
N PHE A 140 5.61 -6.35 -1.36
CA PHE A 140 5.62 -4.89 -1.26
C PHE A 140 6.33 -4.26 -2.45
N VAL A 141 7.54 -4.71 -2.78
CA VAL A 141 8.30 -4.20 -3.92
C VAL A 141 7.56 -4.44 -5.25
N ARG A 142 7.02 -5.65 -5.47
CA ARG A 142 6.26 -5.96 -6.69
C ARG A 142 5.01 -5.11 -6.84
N VAL A 143 4.17 -5.06 -5.81
CA VAL A 143 2.90 -4.33 -5.83
C VAL A 143 3.14 -2.84 -6.02
N THR A 144 4.09 -2.24 -5.30
CA THR A 144 4.41 -0.82 -5.46
C THR A 144 4.97 -0.51 -6.84
N THR A 145 5.78 -1.40 -7.42
CA THR A 145 6.27 -1.27 -8.81
C THR A 145 5.13 -1.32 -9.83
N VAL A 146 4.19 -2.26 -9.68
CA VAL A 146 3.01 -2.37 -10.55
C VAL A 146 2.14 -1.12 -10.44
N LEU A 147 1.85 -0.67 -9.22
CA LEU A 147 1.03 0.52 -8.99
C LEU A 147 1.71 1.79 -9.51
N HIS A 148 3.03 1.90 -9.38
CA HIS A 148 3.79 3.00 -9.98
C HIS A 148 3.66 3.02 -11.51
N ARG A 149 3.73 1.86 -12.17
CA ARG A 149 3.55 1.76 -13.63
C ARG A 149 2.14 2.10 -14.09
N LEU A 150 1.13 1.79 -13.27
CA LEU A 150 -0.28 2.09 -13.55
C LEU A 150 -0.68 3.53 -13.17
N SER A 151 0.06 4.16 -12.26
CA SER A 151 -0.18 5.54 -11.82
C SER A 151 -0.52 6.52 -12.95
N PRO A 152 0.25 6.65 -14.05
CA PRO A 152 -0.03 7.63 -15.10
C PRO A 152 -1.32 7.37 -15.90
N THR A 153 -1.87 6.14 -15.91
CA THR A 153 -3.13 5.86 -16.61
C THR A 153 -4.36 6.18 -15.77
N ILE A 154 -4.16 6.29 -14.45
CA ILE A 154 -5.23 6.51 -13.46
C ILE A 154 -5.20 7.95 -12.95
N ILE A 155 -4.01 8.50 -12.74
CA ILE A 155 -3.72 9.84 -12.23
C ILE A 155 -3.47 10.75 -13.43
N ASN A 156 -4.52 11.44 -13.87
CA ASN A 156 -4.39 12.48 -14.88
C ASN A 156 -4.17 13.82 -14.19
N TRP A 157 -3.04 14.46 -14.49
CA TRP A 157 -2.82 15.84 -14.10
C TRP A 157 -3.63 16.76 -15.04
N PRO A 158 -4.28 17.80 -14.49
CA PRO A 158 -5.04 18.74 -15.30
C PRO A 158 -4.12 19.45 -16.31
N GLU A 159 -4.62 19.66 -17.53
CA GLU A 159 -3.93 20.48 -18.53
C GLU A 159 -3.88 21.95 -18.12
N VAL A 160 -3.05 22.75 -18.78
CA VAL A 160 -2.81 24.17 -18.42
C VAL A 160 -4.11 24.96 -18.29
N ASP A 161 -5.05 24.80 -19.22
CA ASP A 161 -6.33 25.50 -19.17
C ASP A 161 -7.21 25.03 -18.00
N GLN A 162 -7.19 23.73 -17.70
CA GLN A 162 -7.91 23.16 -16.56
C GLN A 162 -7.29 23.61 -15.24
N MET A 163 -5.95 23.68 -15.15
CA MET A 163 -5.24 24.21 -13.97
C MET A 163 -5.65 25.65 -13.69
N ASN A 164 -5.67 26.51 -14.72
CA ASN A 164 -6.08 27.90 -14.59
C ASN A 164 -7.53 28.02 -14.09
N GLN A 165 -8.44 27.19 -14.61
CA GLN A 165 -9.83 27.15 -14.16
C GLN A 165 -9.96 26.69 -12.70
N ILE A 166 -9.24 25.62 -12.32
CA ILE A 166 -9.24 25.10 -10.95
C ILE A 166 -8.73 26.19 -9.99
N GLN A 167 -7.62 26.83 -10.33
CA GLN A 167 -7.03 27.90 -9.51
C GLN A 167 -7.97 29.10 -9.34
N LEU A 168 -8.66 29.52 -10.41
CA LEU A 168 -9.67 30.59 -10.35
C LEU A 168 -10.88 30.20 -9.49
N ASN A 169 -11.32 28.94 -9.55
CA ASN A 169 -12.45 28.47 -8.76
C ASN A 169 -12.10 28.41 -7.26
N PHE A 170 -10.89 27.93 -6.92
CA PHE A 170 -10.42 27.91 -5.54
C PHE A 170 -10.19 29.31 -4.96
N SER A 171 -9.64 30.24 -5.74
CA SER A 171 -9.45 31.62 -5.28
C SER A 171 -10.77 32.35 -5.03
N LYS A 172 -11.82 32.02 -5.77
CA LYS A 172 -13.18 32.57 -5.56
C LYS A 172 -13.91 31.93 -4.37
N MET A 173 -13.74 30.62 -4.14
CA MET A 173 -14.41 29.90 -3.04
C MET A 173 -13.73 30.13 -1.68
N SER A 174 -12.41 30.33 -1.67
CA SER A 174 -11.66 30.42 -0.44
C SER A 174 -11.74 31.82 0.17
N LYS A 175 -12.31 31.94 1.38
CA LYS A 175 -12.17 33.15 2.22
C LYS A 175 -10.73 33.33 2.73
N THR A 176 -9.91 32.30 2.62
CA THR A 176 -8.51 32.21 3.04
C THR A 176 -7.58 32.36 1.83
N CYS A 177 -6.40 32.97 1.97
CA CYS A 177 -5.43 33.21 0.88
C CYS A 177 -4.72 31.95 0.32
N LEU A 178 -5.47 30.89 0.01
CA LEU A 178 -4.92 29.71 -0.65
C LEU A 178 -4.89 29.93 -2.16
N ASN A 179 -3.75 30.43 -2.65
CA ASN A 179 -3.49 30.65 -4.06
C ASN A 179 -2.77 29.45 -4.69
N ASN A 180 -2.84 29.33 -6.01
CA ASN A 180 -2.14 28.30 -6.80
C ASN A 180 -2.58 26.85 -6.49
N ILE A 181 -3.83 26.64 -6.07
CA ILE A 181 -4.40 25.30 -5.92
C ILE A 181 -4.77 24.77 -7.32
N ILE A 182 -4.14 23.67 -7.73
CA ILE A 182 -4.42 22.98 -9.01
C ILE A 182 -5.26 21.71 -8.83
N GLY A 183 -5.65 21.39 -7.59
CA GLY A 183 -6.48 20.23 -7.25
C GLY A 183 -6.49 19.96 -5.75
N VAL A 184 -7.44 19.16 -5.30
CA VAL A 184 -7.53 18.68 -3.90
C VAL A 184 -7.55 17.16 -3.93
N ILE A 185 -6.76 16.57 -3.05
CA ILE A 185 -6.73 15.14 -2.83
C ILE A 185 -7.25 14.91 -1.42
N ASP A 186 -8.50 14.47 -1.31
CA ASP A 186 -9.13 14.22 -0.01
C ASP A 186 -8.61 12.91 0.58
N GLY A 187 -8.49 12.80 1.90
CA GLY A 187 -8.18 11.51 2.55
C GLY A 187 -9.47 10.71 2.76
N SER A 188 -9.37 9.39 2.94
CA SER A 188 -10.49 8.65 3.54
C SER A 188 -10.76 9.20 4.94
N TYR A 189 -12.00 9.63 5.19
CA TYR A 189 -12.44 10.18 6.49
C TYR A 189 -12.01 9.27 7.66
N ILE A 190 -11.07 9.75 8.49
CA ILE A 190 -10.75 9.15 9.77
C ILE A 190 -11.61 9.88 10.80
N PRO A 191 -12.60 9.22 11.44
CA PRO A 191 -13.35 9.85 12.51
C PRO A 191 -12.40 10.17 13.67
N ILE A 192 -12.20 11.45 13.95
CA ILE A 192 -11.49 11.93 15.12
C ILE A 192 -12.55 12.22 16.19
N PRO A 193 -12.55 11.52 17.33
CA PRO A 193 -13.44 11.87 18.43
C PRO A 193 -13.16 13.31 18.88
N ALA A 194 -14.22 14.09 19.09
CA ALA A 194 -14.07 15.46 19.59
C ALA A 194 -13.35 15.43 20.96
N PRO A 195 -12.48 16.41 21.25
CA PRO A 195 -11.88 16.53 22.57
C PRO A 195 -12.99 16.65 23.62
N ILE A 196 -12.78 16.00 24.75
CA ILE A 196 -13.69 16.07 25.89
C ILE A 196 -13.68 17.53 26.36
N SER A 197 -14.84 18.19 26.30
CA SER A 197 -15.07 19.55 26.78
C SER A 197 -15.12 19.62 28.29
#